data_AF-A0A7Z0Q3S1-F1
#
_entry.id   AF-A0A7Z0Q3S1-F1
#
_cell.length_a   1.000
_cell.length_b   1.000
_cell.length_c   1.000
_cell.angle_alpha   90.00
_cell.angle_beta   90.00
_cell.angle_gamma   90.00
#
_symmetry.space_group_name_H-M   'P 1'
#
loop_
_entity.id
_entity.type
_entity.pdbx_description
1 polymer ?
#
loop_
_entity_poly.entity_id
_entity_poly.type
_entity_poly.pdbx_seq_one_letter_code
_entity_poly.pdbx_strand_id
1 'polypeptide(L)'
;GAINDAVGAISAASRAGSSFVFGYVGGGPLPFDLKVPGADFILAFQALPIVLVMSVLTTLLFYWRVLPPIVRGMAWLLERTLGVGGAVGLSTAANIFLGMVEAPLFVRPYLAQMTRSELFLVMTGGMAGIAGTVLVLYATLLAPLIPDAAAHFVIASVLGAPAAILVSLIMVPETSDKRTGGALEDPEMDVSGPMDAIVKGTSAGIELLINIVAMLLVLVALVYLVNAVLGLLPDIGGAAISLQRLLGLVMAPVCWLMGLPWDQAVTAGSLMGTKTVLNELIAYVDFSKLPPDTLDPRSRLIMLYAMCGFANFASLGIMIGGLGVMAPERREEINALGLKSIVSGTLTTCLMGAVVGVLS
;
A
#
# COMPACT_ATOMS: atom_id res chain seq x y z
N GLY A 1 -6.14 17.30 -12.98
CA GLY A 1 -6.02 18.40 -11.99
C GLY A 1 -4.66 18.39 -11.32
N ALA A 2 -4.34 19.39 -10.48
CA ALA A 2 -2.98 19.66 -9.98
C ALA A 2 -2.22 18.46 -9.38
N ILE A 3 -2.91 17.55 -8.66
CA ILE A 3 -2.29 16.33 -8.11
C ILE A 3 -1.85 15.37 -9.23
N ASN A 4 -2.69 15.17 -10.25
CA ASN A 4 -2.37 14.32 -11.39
C ASN A 4 -1.26 14.93 -12.25
N ASP A 5 -1.22 16.25 -12.37
CA ASP A 5 -0.14 16.95 -13.09
C ASP A 5 1.20 16.77 -12.37
N ALA A 6 1.21 16.85 -11.04
CA ALA A 6 2.38 16.58 -10.21
C ALA A 6 2.85 15.12 -10.34
N VAL A 7 1.93 14.14 -10.27
CA VAL A 7 2.24 12.72 -10.48
C VAL A 7 2.77 12.46 -11.89
N GLY A 8 2.19 13.11 -12.90
CA GLY A 8 2.66 13.06 -14.28
C GLY A 8 4.09 13.59 -14.42
N ALA A 9 4.41 14.70 -13.77
CA ALA A 9 5.76 15.26 -13.76
C ALA A 9 6.78 14.32 -13.10
N ILE A 10 6.42 13.69 -11.97
CA ILE A 10 7.27 12.71 -11.28
C ILE A 10 7.50 11.47 -12.15
N SER A 11 6.43 10.95 -12.79
CA SER A 11 6.52 9.81 -13.69
C SER A 11 7.41 10.12 -14.90
N ALA A 12 7.28 11.32 -15.49
CA ALA A 12 8.14 11.78 -16.58
C ALA A 12 9.60 11.92 -16.14
N ALA A 13 9.87 12.47 -14.96
CA ALA A 13 11.22 12.58 -14.40
C ALA A 13 11.85 11.20 -14.17
N SER A 14 11.08 10.25 -13.61
CA SER A 14 11.52 8.87 -13.46
C SER A 14 11.84 8.21 -14.81
N ARG A 15 10.98 8.43 -15.83
CA ARG A 15 11.21 7.89 -17.17
C ARG A 15 12.46 8.48 -17.83
N ALA A 16 12.74 9.78 -17.63
CA ALA A 16 13.96 10.40 -18.12
C ALA A 16 15.21 9.73 -17.50
N GLY A 17 15.19 9.46 -16.20
CA GLY A 17 16.26 8.73 -15.53
C GLY A 17 16.39 7.27 -15.99
N SER A 18 15.27 6.53 -16.05
CA SER A 18 15.30 5.10 -16.41
C SER A 18 15.71 4.88 -17.86
N SER A 19 15.22 5.70 -18.79
CA SER A 19 15.60 5.63 -20.20
C SER A 19 17.05 6.03 -20.45
N PHE A 20 17.60 6.95 -19.66
CA PHE A 20 19.03 7.27 -19.72
C PHE A 20 19.91 6.11 -19.26
N VAL A 21 19.58 5.50 -18.11
CA VAL A 21 20.40 4.43 -17.51
C VAL A 21 20.23 3.10 -18.24
N PHE A 22 18.99 2.74 -18.60
CA PHE A 22 18.66 1.42 -19.16
C PHE A 22 18.31 1.45 -20.64
N GLY A 23 18.35 2.62 -21.31
CA GLY A 23 18.03 2.72 -22.73
C GLY A 23 16.59 2.32 -23.04
N TYR A 24 16.39 1.55 -24.11
CA TYR A 24 15.08 1.14 -24.58
C TYR A 24 14.31 0.26 -23.57
N VAL A 25 15.00 -0.59 -22.80
CA VAL A 25 14.33 -1.41 -21.77
C VAL A 25 13.82 -0.55 -20.60
N GLY A 26 14.39 0.63 -20.40
CA GLY A 26 13.95 1.64 -19.43
C GLY A 26 12.87 2.60 -19.94
N GLY A 27 12.27 2.31 -21.11
CA GLY A 27 11.24 3.15 -21.73
C GLY A 27 11.78 4.19 -22.72
N GLY A 28 13.04 4.03 -23.15
CA GLY A 28 13.60 4.79 -24.27
C GLY A 28 13.11 4.29 -25.64
N PRO A 29 13.48 4.96 -26.75
CA PRO A 29 13.09 4.56 -28.10
C PRO A 29 13.52 3.13 -28.43
N LEU A 30 12.62 2.32 -28.96
CA LEU A 30 12.89 0.94 -29.33
C LEU A 30 13.77 0.88 -30.60
N PRO A 31 14.78 -0.01 -30.65
CA PRO A 31 15.60 -0.22 -31.84
C PRO A 31 14.94 -1.15 -32.88
N PHE A 32 13.69 -1.56 -32.65
CA PHE A 32 12.92 -2.49 -33.49
C PHE A 32 11.42 -2.18 -33.43
N ASP A 33 10.68 -2.63 -34.45
CA ASP A 33 9.22 -2.54 -34.48
C ASP A 33 8.56 -3.62 -33.61
N LEU A 34 7.54 -3.22 -32.84
CA LEU A 34 6.79 -4.15 -32.00
C LEU A 34 5.86 -5.02 -32.84
N LYS A 35 5.98 -6.34 -32.64
CA LYS A 35 5.03 -7.31 -33.19
C LYS A 35 3.67 -7.27 -32.50
N VAL A 36 3.66 -6.92 -31.22
CA VAL A 36 2.46 -6.82 -30.38
C VAL A 36 2.53 -5.48 -29.62
N PRO A 37 1.52 -4.61 -29.75
CA PRO A 37 1.45 -3.37 -28.97
C PRO A 37 1.53 -3.66 -27.46
N GLY A 38 2.39 -2.93 -26.74
CA GLY A 38 2.54 -3.05 -25.29
C GLY A 38 3.46 -4.18 -24.80
N ALA A 39 4.06 -4.96 -25.70
CA ALA A 39 5.03 -6.01 -25.34
C ALA A 39 6.40 -5.46 -24.86
N ASP A 40 6.60 -4.15 -24.95
CA ASP A 40 7.80 -3.43 -24.54
C ASP A 40 7.84 -3.08 -23.05
N PHE A 41 6.72 -3.20 -22.33
CA PHE A 41 6.67 -2.80 -20.92
C PHE A 41 7.40 -3.80 -20.01
N ILE A 42 8.47 -3.34 -19.36
CA ILE A 42 9.21 -4.12 -18.37
C ILE A 42 9.04 -3.48 -16.99
N LEU A 43 8.27 -4.13 -16.12
CA LEU A 43 7.93 -3.63 -14.77
C LEU A 43 9.16 -3.14 -13.99
N ALA A 44 10.22 -3.96 -13.95
CA ALA A 44 11.41 -3.68 -13.16
C ALA A 44 12.20 -2.44 -13.63
N PHE A 45 12.20 -2.14 -14.93
CA PHE A 45 13.00 -1.05 -15.51
C PHE A 45 12.19 0.19 -15.87
N GLN A 46 10.86 0.09 -15.95
CA GLN A 46 9.99 1.20 -16.36
C GLN A 46 9.07 1.70 -15.26
N ALA A 47 8.57 0.80 -14.40
CA ALA A 47 7.61 1.16 -13.36
C ALA A 47 8.30 1.36 -12.01
N LEU A 48 9.09 0.37 -11.58
CA LEU A 48 9.69 0.39 -10.26
C LEU A 48 10.75 1.49 -10.01
N PRO A 49 11.50 2.03 -11.00
CA PRO A 49 12.46 3.12 -10.73
C PRO A 49 11.85 4.37 -10.12
N ILE A 50 10.54 4.58 -10.27
CA ILE A 50 9.83 5.71 -9.64
C ILE A 50 9.93 5.68 -8.12
N VAL A 51 10.11 4.50 -7.52
CA VAL A 51 10.31 4.31 -6.08
C VAL A 51 11.60 4.99 -5.62
N LEU A 52 12.66 5.00 -6.44
CA LEU A 52 13.92 5.70 -6.12
C LEU A 52 13.70 7.21 -6.07
N VAL A 53 13.03 7.74 -7.10
CA VAL A 53 12.71 9.18 -7.19
C VAL A 53 11.84 9.60 -6.02
N MET A 54 10.80 8.83 -5.70
CA MET A 54 9.91 9.14 -4.59
C MET A 54 10.60 9.02 -3.23
N SER A 55 11.53 8.07 -3.06
CA SER A 55 12.31 7.96 -1.83
C SER A 55 13.17 9.20 -1.61
N VAL A 56 13.85 9.69 -2.66
CA VAL A 56 14.63 10.94 -2.62
C VAL A 56 13.74 12.15 -2.34
N LEU A 57 12.60 12.28 -3.02
CA LEU A 57 11.66 13.38 -2.80
C LEU A 57 11.14 13.38 -1.36
N THR A 58 10.78 12.21 -0.83
CA THR A 58 10.31 12.07 0.55
C THR A 58 11.40 12.49 1.55
N THR A 59 12.64 12.01 1.38
CA THR A 59 13.77 12.40 2.23
C THR A 59 14.08 13.89 2.16
N LEU A 60 14.02 14.51 0.97
CA LEU A 60 14.18 15.95 0.82
C LEU A 60 13.08 16.75 1.52
N LEU A 61 11.82 16.33 1.38
CA LEU A 61 10.68 16.97 2.05
C LEU A 61 10.75 16.85 3.58
N PHE A 62 11.34 15.77 4.10
CA PHE A 62 11.67 15.69 5.53
C PHE A 62 12.82 16.61 5.91
N TYR A 63 13.89 16.64 5.12
CA TYR A 63 15.08 17.45 5.40
C TYR A 63 14.72 18.94 5.45
N TRP A 64 13.90 19.40 4.50
CA TRP A 64 13.37 20.76 4.48
C TRP A 64 12.24 21.02 5.48
N ARG A 65 11.86 20.03 6.30
CA ARG A 65 10.79 20.10 7.30
C ARG A 65 9.42 20.50 6.72
N VAL A 66 9.12 20.06 5.50
CA VAL A 66 7.81 20.25 4.85
C VAL A 66 6.81 19.18 5.31
N LEU A 67 7.23 17.91 5.39
CA LEU A 67 6.37 16.80 5.82
C LEU A 67 6.00 16.82 7.32
N PRO A 68 6.93 17.06 8.27
CA PRO A 68 6.61 17.07 9.71
C PRO A 68 5.42 17.96 10.12
N PRO A 69 5.30 19.24 9.69
CA PRO A 69 4.14 20.05 10.06
C PRO A 69 2.83 19.52 9.47
N ILE A 70 2.85 18.90 8.29
CA ILE A 70 1.67 18.27 7.69
C ILE A 70 1.22 17.08 8.53
N VAL A 71 2.16 16.21 8.91
CA VAL A 71 1.88 15.05 9.76
C VAL A 71 1.33 15.49 11.12
N ARG A 72 1.92 16.51 11.75
CA ARG A 72 1.43 17.08 13.01
C ARG A 72 0.05 17.69 12.88
N GLY A 73 -0.23 18.40 11.78
CA GLY A 73 -1.55 18.94 11.49
C GLY A 73 -2.62 17.85 11.35
N MET A 74 -2.29 16.75 10.67
CA MET A 74 -3.17 15.59 10.56
C MET A 74 -3.36 14.87 11.89
N ALA A 75 -2.30 14.71 12.69
CA ALA A 75 -2.39 14.12 14.03
C ALA A 75 -3.30 14.96 14.94
N TRP A 76 -3.14 16.28 14.91
CA TRP A 76 -4.02 17.21 15.64
C TRP A 76 -5.48 17.10 15.18
N LEU A 77 -5.71 16.94 13.86
CA LEU A 77 -7.05 16.75 13.33
C LEU A 77 -7.68 15.44 13.83
N LEU A 78 -6.93 14.34 13.84
CA LEU A 78 -7.38 13.05 14.38
C LEU A 78 -7.68 13.15 15.88
N GLU A 79 -6.84 13.85 16.65
CA GLU A 79 -7.07 14.07 18.08
C GLU A 79 -8.34 14.89 18.32
N ARG A 80 -8.55 15.95 17.54
CA ARG A 80 -9.72 16.84 17.71
C ARG A 80 -11.04 16.19 17.29
N THR A 81 -11.00 15.33 16.27
CA THR A 81 -12.22 14.74 15.68
C THR A 81 -12.56 13.38 16.26
N LEU A 82 -11.57 12.52 16.47
CA LEU A 82 -11.75 11.13 16.91
C LEU A 82 -11.24 10.89 18.34
N GLY A 83 -10.61 11.88 18.96
CA GLY A 83 -10.01 11.72 20.29
C GLY A 83 -8.78 10.80 20.29
N VAL A 84 -8.16 10.55 19.13
CA VAL A 84 -6.96 9.70 19.01
C VAL A 84 -5.73 10.59 18.94
N GLY A 85 -5.12 10.83 20.10
CA GLY A 85 -3.91 11.67 20.25
C GLY A 85 -2.65 10.86 20.54
N GLY A 86 -1.60 11.56 20.97
CA GLY A 86 -0.34 10.96 21.40
C GLY A 86 0.39 10.19 20.31
N ALA A 87 1.12 9.14 20.72
CA ALA A 87 1.90 8.31 19.81
C ALA A 87 1.02 7.67 18.72
N VAL A 88 -0.14 7.13 19.09
CA VAL A 88 -1.03 6.45 18.14
C VAL A 88 -1.56 7.39 17.06
N GLY A 89 -2.00 8.59 17.46
CA GLY A 89 -2.46 9.61 16.53
C GLY A 89 -1.35 10.04 15.57
N LEU A 90 -0.13 10.21 16.08
CA LEU A 90 1.04 10.57 15.24
C LEU A 90 1.41 9.47 14.25
N SER A 91 1.50 8.21 14.70
CA SER A 91 1.79 7.08 13.81
C SER A 91 0.72 6.92 12.73
N THR A 92 -0.55 7.13 13.09
CA THR A 92 -1.67 7.02 12.14
C THR A 92 -1.64 8.15 11.12
N ALA A 93 -1.35 9.38 11.55
CA ALA A 93 -1.18 10.52 10.65
C ALA A 93 0.03 10.36 9.73
N ALA A 94 1.14 9.80 10.24
CA ALA A 94 2.33 9.53 9.44
C ALA A 94 2.06 8.46 8.36
N ASN A 95 1.28 7.41 8.67
CA ASN A 95 0.88 6.36 7.72
C ASN A 95 0.07 6.87 6.50
N ILE A 96 -0.47 8.09 6.54
CA ILE A 96 -1.12 8.70 5.37
C ILE A 96 -0.11 8.95 4.24
N PHE A 97 1.15 9.24 4.61
CA PHE A 97 2.20 9.62 3.66
C PHE A 97 3.32 8.58 3.61
N LEU A 98 3.55 7.88 4.70
CA LEU A 98 4.65 6.94 4.90
C LEU A 98 4.15 5.49 4.92
N GLY A 99 5.06 4.56 4.67
CA GLY A 99 4.74 3.16 4.72
C GLY A 99 4.65 2.61 6.14
N MET A 100 4.28 1.34 6.20
CA MET A 100 4.01 0.59 7.42
C MET A 100 5.21 0.43 8.37
N VAL A 101 6.45 0.63 7.88
CA VAL A 101 7.68 0.55 8.69
C VAL A 101 8.21 1.93 9.03
N GLU A 102 8.00 2.92 8.16
CA GLU A 102 8.51 4.27 8.36
C GLU A 102 7.62 5.08 9.31
N ALA A 103 6.29 4.90 9.27
CA ALA A 103 5.40 5.64 10.15
C ALA A 103 5.60 5.32 11.65
N PRO A 104 5.81 4.05 12.08
CA PRO A 104 6.11 3.74 13.47
C PRO A 104 7.43 4.34 14.00
N LEU A 105 8.35 4.79 13.14
CA LEU A 105 9.60 5.42 13.58
C LEU A 105 9.37 6.72 14.35
N PHE A 106 8.29 7.45 14.02
CA PHE A 106 7.87 8.67 14.72
C PHE A 106 7.48 8.41 16.17
N VAL A 107 7.21 7.15 16.51
CA VAL A 107 6.66 6.75 17.80
C VAL A 107 7.47 5.63 18.43
N ARG A 108 8.67 5.36 17.89
CA ARG A 108 9.55 4.28 18.32
C ARG A 108 9.76 4.25 19.84
N PRO A 109 10.02 5.36 20.55
CA PRO A 109 10.21 5.34 22.01
C PRO A 109 8.97 4.87 22.80
N TYR A 110 7.79 4.97 22.18
CA TYR A 110 6.51 4.67 22.80
C TYR A 110 6.00 3.26 22.48
N LEU A 111 6.51 2.60 21.43
CA LEU A 111 6.06 1.26 21.01
C LEU A 111 6.10 0.23 22.14
N ALA A 112 7.14 0.27 22.98
CA ALA A 112 7.30 -0.60 24.14
C ALA A 112 6.17 -0.42 25.17
N GLN A 113 5.65 0.80 25.30
CA GLN A 113 4.69 1.23 26.32
C GLN A 113 3.24 1.18 25.83
N MET A 114 3.02 1.04 24.51
CA MET A 114 1.69 0.99 23.91
C MET A 114 0.84 -0.13 24.48
N THR A 115 -0.46 0.11 24.67
CA THR A 115 -1.40 -0.97 24.96
C THR A 115 -1.48 -1.95 23.80
N ARG A 116 -2.07 -3.12 24.03
CA ARG A 116 -2.33 -4.08 22.96
C ARG A 116 -3.21 -3.52 21.84
N SER A 117 -4.20 -2.70 22.20
CA SER A 117 -5.11 -2.03 21.27
C SER A 117 -4.38 -0.97 20.46
N GLU A 118 -3.55 -0.15 21.10
CA GLU A 118 -2.72 0.86 20.43
C GLU A 118 -1.72 0.23 19.45
N LEU A 119 -1.05 -0.85 19.85
CA LEU A 119 -0.15 -1.61 18.98
C LEU A 119 -0.90 -2.21 17.78
N PHE A 120 -2.09 -2.79 18.02
CA PHE A 120 -2.92 -3.32 16.94
C PHE A 120 -3.42 -2.24 15.99
N LEU A 121 -3.69 -1.04 16.48
CA LEU A 121 -4.08 0.11 15.67
C LEU A 121 -2.92 0.57 14.77
N VAL A 122 -1.69 0.65 15.30
CA VAL A 122 -0.49 0.93 14.49
C VAL A 122 -0.32 -0.10 13.37
N MET A 123 -0.47 -1.39 13.70
CA MET A 123 -0.42 -2.48 12.71
C MET A 123 -1.55 -2.38 11.67
N THR A 124 -2.77 -2.08 12.10
CA THR A 124 -3.92 -1.93 11.20
C THR A 124 -3.75 -0.74 10.27
N GLY A 125 -3.28 0.41 10.78
CA GLY A 125 -3.00 1.61 9.99
C GLY A 125 -1.95 1.34 8.90
N GLY A 126 -0.88 0.62 9.24
CA GLY A 126 0.13 0.23 8.26
C GLY A 126 -0.38 -0.73 7.18
N MET A 127 -1.34 -1.61 7.51
CA MET A 127 -1.95 -2.55 6.54
C MET A 127 -3.05 -1.90 5.69
N ALA A 128 -3.71 -0.87 6.21
CA ALA A 128 -4.83 -0.20 5.58
C ALA A 128 -4.41 0.86 4.55
N GLY A 129 -3.17 1.35 4.62
CA GLY A 129 -2.64 2.40 3.75
C GLY A 129 -1.63 1.88 2.73
N ILE A 130 -1.19 2.80 1.87
CA ILE A 130 -0.03 2.64 0.99
C ILE A 130 0.97 3.76 1.28
N ALA A 131 2.25 3.49 1.05
CA ALA A 131 3.27 4.52 1.16
C ALA A 131 3.17 5.50 -0.03
N GLY A 132 3.48 6.77 0.23
CA GLY A 132 3.62 7.78 -0.84
C GLY A 132 4.62 7.36 -1.92
N THR A 133 5.62 6.54 -1.57
CA THR A 133 6.64 6.03 -2.49
C THR A 133 6.10 5.13 -3.60
N VAL A 134 5.02 4.40 -3.35
CA VAL A 134 4.35 3.53 -4.34
C VAL A 134 3.03 4.10 -4.85
N LEU A 135 2.49 5.15 -4.20
CA LEU A 135 1.28 5.83 -4.66
C LEU A 135 1.39 6.29 -6.12
N VAL A 136 2.50 6.93 -6.46
CA VAL A 136 2.73 7.46 -7.82
C VAL A 136 2.80 6.32 -8.83
N LEU A 137 3.41 5.19 -8.46
CA LEU A 137 3.45 3.98 -9.28
C LEU A 137 2.04 3.48 -9.60
N TYR A 138 1.19 3.29 -8.57
CA TYR A 138 -0.17 2.79 -8.77
C TYR A 138 -1.04 3.78 -9.54
N ALA A 139 -0.91 5.07 -9.26
CA ALA A 139 -1.59 6.13 -10.01
C ALA A 139 -1.21 6.11 -11.50
N THR A 140 0.08 5.94 -11.83
CA THR A 140 0.52 5.82 -13.23
C THR A 140 -0.03 4.56 -13.91
N LEU A 141 -0.10 3.43 -13.19
CA LEU A 141 -0.66 2.19 -13.75
C LEU A 141 -2.16 2.28 -14.04
N LEU A 142 -2.92 3.02 -13.23
CA LEU A 142 -4.37 3.14 -13.35
C LEU A 142 -4.85 4.37 -14.11
N ALA A 143 -3.98 5.34 -14.40
CA ALA A 143 -4.33 6.55 -15.14
C ALA A 143 -5.09 6.30 -16.46
N PRO A 144 -4.82 5.22 -17.24
CA PRO A 144 -5.59 4.92 -18.45
C PRO A 144 -7.02 4.43 -18.18
N LEU A 145 -7.29 3.88 -16.99
CA LEU A 145 -8.57 3.26 -16.63
C LEU A 145 -9.48 4.15 -15.80
N ILE A 146 -8.88 4.99 -14.96
CA ILE A 146 -9.58 5.81 -13.97
C ILE A 146 -9.09 7.26 -14.10
N PRO A 147 -9.97 8.18 -14.51
CA PRO A 147 -9.66 9.60 -14.50
C PRO A 147 -9.23 10.06 -13.11
N ASP A 148 -8.23 10.94 -13.07
CA ASP A 148 -7.70 11.50 -11.83
C ASP A 148 -7.26 10.46 -10.76
N ALA A 149 -6.79 9.28 -11.18
CA ALA A 149 -6.38 8.18 -10.29
C ALA A 149 -5.47 8.61 -9.13
N ALA A 150 -4.52 9.54 -9.34
CA ALA A 150 -3.65 10.01 -8.26
C ALA A 150 -4.42 10.72 -7.14
N ALA A 151 -5.44 11.51 -7.49
CA ALA A 151 -6.27 12.18 -6.51
C ALA A 151 -7.05 11.15 -5.69
N HIS A 152 -7.56 10.09 -6.33
CA HIS A 152 -8.23 9.00 -5.62
C HIS A 152 -7.31 8.27 -4.64
N PHE A 153 -6.06 8.00 -5.01
CA PHE A 153 -5.09 7.41 -4.08
C PHE A 153 -4.78 8.31 -2.89
N VAL A 154 -4.62 9.63 -3.10
CA VAL A 154 -4.41 10.58 -2.00
C VAL A 154 -5.63 10.62 -1.07
N ILE A 155 -6.83 10.63 -1.63
CA ILE A 155 -8.08 10.57 -0.85
C ILE A 155 -8.15 9.25 -0.08
N ALA A 156 -7.80 8.12 -0.70
CA ALA A 156 -7.77 6.82 -0.04
C ALA A 156 -6.81 6.80 1.14
N SER A 157 -5.60 7.34 1.01
CA SER A 157 -4.64 7.46 2.11
C SER A 157 -5.20 8.28 3.29
N VAL A 158 -5.89 9.39 3.00
CA VAL A 158 -6.48 10.24 4.06
C VAL A 158 -7.69 9.55 4.73
N LEU A 159 -8.58 8.92 3.95
CA LEU A 159 -9.72 8.17 4.47
C LEU A 159 -9.32 6.89 5.22
N GLY A 160 -8.16 6.33 4.88
CA GLY A 160 -7.62 5.13 5.50
C GLY A 160 -7.34 5.31 6.98
N ALA A 161 -6.86 6.48 7.41
CA ALA A 161 -6.59 6.78 8.81
C ALA A 161 -7.82 6.61 9.74
N PRO A 162 -8.93 7.35 9.56
CA PRO A 162 -10.12 7.18 10.40
C PRO A 162 -10.76 5.79 10.26
N ALA A 163 -10.72 5.20 9.07
CA ALA A 163 -11.27 3.86 8.83
C ALA A 163 -10.45 2.76 9.53
N ALA A 164 -9.11 2.89 9.57
CA ALA A 164 -8.22 1.98 10.29
C ALA A 164 -8.42 2.07 11.81
N ILE A 165 -8.58 3.29 12.34
CA ILE A 165 -8.91 3.51 13.75
C ILE A 165 -10.23 2.80 14.10
N LEU A 166 -11.28 2.99 13.29
CA LEU A 166 -12.58 2.37 13.53
C LEU A 166 -12.50 0.84 13.55
N VAL A 167 -11.93 0.24 12.51
CA VAL A 167 -11.86 -1.23 12.37
C VAL A 167 -10.96 -1.84 13.44
N SER A 168 -9.83 -1.21 13.75
CA SER A 168 -8.91 -1.70 14.79
C SER A 168 -9.56 -1.74 16.17
N LEU A 169 -10.26 -0.67 16.57
CA LEU A 169 -10.93 -0.58 17.87
C LEU A 169 -12.14 -1.52 17.98
N ILE A 170 -12.81 -1.85 16.86
CA ILE A 170 -13.87 -2.88 16.86
C ILE A 170 -13.26 -4.27 17.08
N MET A 171 -12.12 -4.58 16.44
CA MET A 171 -11.52 -5.91 16.48
C MET A 171 -10.69 -6.17 17.75
N VAL A 172 -10.00 -5.16 18.27
CA VAL A 172 -9.20 -5.19 19.49
C VAL A 172 -9.49 -3.90 20.26
N PRO A 173 -10.54 -3.88 21.11
CA PRO A 173 -10.94 -2.68 21.82
C PRO A 173 -9.91 -2.29 22.89
N GLU A 174 -9.84 -0.98 23.17
CA GLU A 174 -9.04 -0.46 24.27
C GLU A 174 -9.67 -0.88 25.61
N THR A 175 -8.83 -1.41 26.50
CA THR A 175 -9.24 -1.91 27.82
C THR A 175 -8.49 -1.23 28.96
N SER A 176 -7.47 -0.43 28.64
CA SER A 176 -6.71 0.36 29.59
C SER A 176 -7.23 1.81 29.63
N ASP A 177 -7.41 2.34 30.83
CA ASP A 177 -7.69 3.77 31.04
C ASP A 177 -6.46 4.66 30.80
N LYS A 178 -5.27 4.07 30.72
CA LYS A 178 -4.02 4.76 30.38
C LYS A 178 -3.79 4.66 28.89
N ARG A 179 -3.91 5.80 28.20
CA ARG A 179 -3.44 5.98 26.82
C ARG A 179 -1.98 6.37 26.83
N THR A 180 -1.23 5.90 25.84
CA THR A 180 0.16 6.27 25.69
C THR A 180 0.23 7.73 25.26
N GLY A 181 0.65 8.59 26.19
CA GLY A 181 1.03 9.96 25.86
C GLY A 181 2.19 9.95 24.87
N GLY A 182 2.37 11.05 24.14
CA GLY A 182 3.52 11.19 23.25
C GLY A 182 3.85 12.65 23.06
N ALA A 183 5.06 13.05 23.45
CA ALA A 183 5.63 14.29 22.95
C ALA A 183 5.91 14.10 21.45
N LEU A 184 5.56 15.12 20.66
CA LEU A 184 5.78 15.19 19.21
C LEU A 184 7.28 15.38 18.92
N GLU A 185 8.11 14.39 19.17
CA GLU A 185 9.48 14.40 18.69
C GLU A 185 9.49 13.94 17.23
N ASP A 186 9.94 14.82 16.35
CA ASP A 186 10.20 14.40 14.98
C ASP A 186 11.38 13.43 15.01
N PRO A 187 11.36 12.32 14.25
CA PRO A 187 12.49 11.43 14.16
C PRO A 187 13.71 12.23 13.69
N GLU A 188 14.82 12.12 14.42
CA GLU A 188 16.07 12.74 14.02
C GLU A 188 16.50 12.17 12.67
N MET A 189 16.55 13.05 11.67
CA MET A 189 17.22 12.72 10.42
C MET A 189 18.69 13.05 10.57
N ASP A 190 19.53 12.02 10.60
CA ASP A 190 20.95 12.17 10.38
C ASP A 190 21.17 12.55 8.92
N VAL A 191 21.04 13.83 8.56
CA VAL A 191 21.27 14.35 7.21
C VAL A 191 21.92 15.74 7.33
N SER A 192 23.10 15.90 6.74
CA SER A 192 23.92 17.11 6.88
C SER A 192 23.68 18.18 5.80
N GLY A 193 22.92 17.87 4.74
CA GLY A 193 22.69 18.78 3.63
C GLY A 193 21.74 18.23 2.56
N PRO A 194 21.30 19.04 1.57
CA PRO A 194 20.42 18.56 0.49
C PRO A 194 21.02 17.43 -0.34
N MET A 195 22.32 17.47 -0.64
CA MET A 195 22.98 16.39 -1.38
C MET A 195 23.09 15.11 -0.54
N ASP A 196 23.36 15.24 0.76
CA ASP A 196 23.35 14.11 1.69
C ASP A 196 21.95 13.48 1.78
N ALA A 197 20.90 14.31 1.76
CA ALA A 197 19.50 13.87 1.68
C ALA A 197 19.22 13.05 0.42
N ILE A 198 19.73 13.51 -0.74
CA ILE A 198 19.61 12.79 -2.01
C ILE A 198 20.32 11.44 -1.95
N VAL A 199 21.56 11.40 -1.44
CA VAL A 199 22.34 10.15 -1.35
C VAL A 199 21.65 9.16 -0.42
N LYS A 200 21.30 9.59 0.81
CA LYS A 200 20.61 8.74 1.79
C LYS A 200 19.23 8.30 1.31
N GLY A 201 18.46 9.19 0.70
CA GLY A 201 17.17 8.87 0.08
C GLY A 201 17.29 7.89 -1.09
N THR A 202 18.37 7.99 -1.88
CA THR A 202 18.66 7.04 -2.96
C THR A 202 19.00 5.67 -2.40
N SER A 203 19.85 5.59 -1.36
CA SER A 203 20.19 4.32 -0.70
C SER A 203 18.96 3.63 -0.10
N ALA A 204 18.11 4.38 0.61
CA ALA A 204 16.84 3.86 1.13
C ALA A 204 15.92 3.37 -0.01
N GLY A 205 15.84 4.13 -1.10
CA GLY A 205 15.09 3.74 -2.29
C GLY A 205 15.63 2.47 -2.95
N ILE A 206 16.96 2.28 -3.02
CA ILE A 206 17.58 1.07 -3.59
C ILE A 206 17.21 -0.15 -2.76
N GLU A 207 17.31 -0.04 -1.43
CA GLU A 207 16.92 -1.13 -0.53
C GLU A 207 15.44 -1.50 -0.73
N LEU A 208 14.55 -0.50 -0.77
CA LEU A 208 13.13 -0.71 -1.03
C LEU A 208 12.89 -1.34 -2.41
N LEU A 209 13.55 -0.85 -3.46
CA LEU A 209 13.42 -1.37 -4.82
C LEU A 209 13.85 -2.84 -4.91
N ILE A 210 15.03 -3.18 -4.38
CA ILE A 210 15.56 -4.54 -4.37
C ILE A 210 14.63 -5.46 -3.57
N ASN A 211 14.14 -4.99 -2.41
CA ASN A 211 13.19 -5.74 -1.59
C ASN A 211 11.89 -6.01 -2.35
N ILE A 212 11.32 -5.01 -3.06
CA ILE A 212 10.13 -5.20 -3.89
C ILE A 212 10.40 -6.25 -4.98
N VAL A 213 11.49 -6.13 -5.74
CA VAL A 213 11.82 -7.07 -6.82
C VAL A 213 12.01 -8.50 -6.30
N ALA A 214 12.81 -8.66 -5.23
CA ALA A 214 13.09 -9.95 -4.64
C ALA A 214 11.82 -10.59 -4.06
N MET A 215 11.01 -9.80 -3.34
CA MET A 215 9.75 -10.26 -2.77
C MET A 215 8.78 -10.70 -3.85
N LEU A 216 8.61 -9.93 -4.93
CA LEU A 216 7.76 -10.30 -6.06
C LEU A 216 8.21 -11.62 -6.69
N LEU A 217 9.51 -11.78 -6.93
CA LEU A 217 10.05 -13.00 -7.53
C LEU A 217 9.78 -14.22 -6.64
N VAL A 218 10.16 -14.14 -5.36
CA VAL A 218 10.00 -15.26 -4.41
C VAL A 218 8.53 -15.59 -4.22
N LEU A 219 7.69 -14.59 -3.99
CA LEU A 219 6.28 -14.82 -3.68
C LEU A 219 5.52 -15.39 -4.88
N VAL A 220 5.75 -14.89 -6.10
CA VAL A 220 5.15 -15.47 -7.32
C VAL A 220 5.60 -16.92 -7.50
N ALA A 221 6.88 -17.22 -7.27
CA ALA A 221 7.39 -18.59 -7.35
C ALA A 221 6.77 -19.52 -6.30
N LEU A 222 6.66 -19.08 -5.05
CA LEU A 222 6.04 -19.87 -3.97
C LEU A 222 4.55 -20.13 -4.24
N VAL A 223 3.81 -19.10 -4.66
CA VAL A 223 2.40 -19.25 -5.01
C VAL A 223 2.21 -20.14 -6.23
N TYR A 224 3.11 -20.07 -7.21
CA TYR A 224 3.11 -21.00 -8.34
C TYR A 224 3.27 -22.45 -7.87
N LEU A 225 4.20 -22.73 -6.96
CA LEU A 225 4.39 -24.07 -6.40
C LEU A 225 3.14 -24.56 -5.65
N VAL A 226 2.53 -23.70 -4.83
CA VAL A 226 1.29 -24.06 -4.13
C VAL A 226 0.15 -24.31 -5.13
N ASN A 227 0.01 -23.47 -6.16
CA ASN A 227 -0.99 -23.66 -7.20
C ASN A 227 -0.75 -24.93 -8.02
N ALA A 228 0.50 -25.33 -8.25
CA ALA A 228 0.82 -26.60 -8.91
C ALA A 228 0.37 -27.80 -8.07
N VAL A 229 0.51 -27.73 -6.74
CA VAL A 229 0.00 -28.76 -5.82
C VAL A 229 -1.53 -28.76 -5.78
N LEU A 230 -2.16 -27.58 -5.69
CA LEU A 230 -3.62 -27.45 -5.71
C LEU A 230 -4.22 -27.92 -7.04
N GLY A 231 -3.52 -27.73 -8.16
CA GLY A 231 -3.91 -28.21 -9.48
C GLY A 231 -3.91 -29.72 -9.64
N LEU A 232 -3.40 -30.49 -8.67
CA LEU A 232 -3.54 -31.95 -8.62
C LEU A 232 -4.96 -32.38 -8.18
N LEU A 233 -5.72 -31.47 -7.57
CA LEU A 233 -7.11 -31.70 -7.18
C LEU A 233 -8.04 -31.58 -8.40
N PRO A 234 -9.22 -32.24 -8.38
CA PRO A 234 -10.17 -32.13 -9.47
C PRO A 234 -10.63 -30.67 -9.68
N ASP A 235 -10.84 -30.32 -10.94
CA ASP A 235 -11.32 -29.00 -11.32
C ASP A 235 -12.66 -28.69 -10.64
N ILE A 236 -12.74 -27.51 -10.03
CA ILE A 236 -13.99 -26.97 -9.51
C ILE A 236 -14.53 -26.00 -10.54
N GLY A 237 -15.75 -26.20 -11.05
CA GLY A 237 -16.37 -25.32 -12.03
C GLY A 237 -15.59 -25.20 -13.35
N GLY A 238 -14.96 -26.28 -13.80
CA GLY A 238 -14.28 -26.36 -15.11
C GLY A 238 -12.91 -25.68 -15.20
N ALA A 239 -12.30 -25.34 -14.07
CA ALA A 239 -10.94 -24.82 -14.03
C ALA A 239 -10.18 -25.31 -12.79
N ALA A 240 -8.86 -25.30 -12.88
CA ALA A 240 -7.97 -25.69 -11.79
C ALA A 240 -8.15 -24.81 -10.55
N ILE A 241 -7.82 -25.39 -9.39
CA ILE A 241 -7.84 -24.68 -8.11
C ILE A 241 -6.54 -23.88 -7.96
N SER A 242 -6.66 -22.61 -7.58
CA SER A 242 -5.52 -21.76 -7.19
C SER A 242 -5.84 -21.00 -5.90
N LEU A 243 -4.80 -20.58 -5.18
CA LEU A 243 -4.96 -19.76 -3.96
C LEU A 243 -5.73 -18.48 -4.26
N GLN A 244 -5.39 -17.80 -5.36
CA GLN A 244 -6.06 -16.57 -5.79
C GLN A 244 -7.54 -16.82 -6.07
N ARG A 245 -7.88 -17.96 -6.68
CA ARG A 245 -9.27 -18.31 -7.00
C ARG A 245 -10.06 -18.69 -5.75
N LEU A 246 -9.46 -19.43 -4.82
CA LEU A 246 -10.09 -19.76 -3.54
C LEU A 246 -10.43 -18.51 -2.75
N LEU A 247 -9.45 -17.62 -2.54
CA LEU A 247 -9.72 -16.34 -1.87
C LEU A 247 -10.63 -15.45 -2.72
N GLY A 248 -10.53 -15.50 -4.05
CA GLY A 248 -11.37 -14.71 -4.94
C GLY A 248 -12.84 -15.08 -4.84
N LEU A 249 -13.17 -16.37 -4.71
CA LEU A 249 -14.53 -16.84 -4.45
C LEU A 249 -15.04 -16.39 -3.08
N VAL A 250 -14.18 -16.36 -2.05
CA VAL A 250 -14.53 -15.84 -0.72
C VAL A 250 -14.73 -14.33 -0.75
N MET A 251 -13.93 -13.60 -1.54
CA MET A 251 -13.99 -12.15 -1.66
C MET A 251 -15.10 -11.67 -2.61
N ALA A 252 -15.61 -12.50 -3.52
CA ALA A 252 -16.68 -12.11 -4.45
C ALA A 252 -17.96 -11.63 -3.73
N PRO A 253 -18.49 -12.34 -2.71
CA PRO A 253 -19.58 -11.82 -1.88
C PRO A 253 -19.22 -10.50 -1.18
N VAL A 254 -17.97 -10.33 -0.73
CA VAL A 254 -17.52 -9.08 -0.10
C VAL A 254 -17.52 -7.94 -1.12
N CYS A 255 -17.05 -8.17 -2.35
CA CYS A 255 -17.11 -7.21 -3.45
C CYS A 255 -18.55 -6.84 -3.80
N TRP A 256 -19.45 -7.82 -3.83
CA TRP A 256 -20.88 -7.55 -4.01
C TRP A 256 -21.46 -6.68 -2.89
N LEU A 257 -21.09 -6.96 -1.63
CA LEU A 257 -21.49 -6.13 -0.48
C LEU A 257 -20.91 -4.71 -0.50
N MET A 258 -19.77 -4.49 -1.16
CA MET A 258 -19.22 -3.14 -1.40
C MET A 258 -20.00 -2.36 -2.47
N GLY A 259 -20.94 -2.99 -3.19
CA GLY A 259 -21.82 -2.35 -4.16
C GLY A 259 -21.57 -2.72 -5.62
N LEU A 260 -20.70 -3.72 -5.90
CA LEU A 260 -20.48 -4.18 -7.27
C LEU A 260 -21.65 -5.08 -7.75
N PRO A 261 -22.04 -4.98 -9.04
CA PRO A 261 -22.89 -5.98 -9.68
C PRO A 261 -22.32 -7.40 -9.56
N TRP A 262 -23.18 -8.41 -9.41
CA TRP A 262 -22.73 -9.79 -9.16
C TRP A 262 -21.89 -10.38 -10.31
N ASP A 263 -22.22 -10.03 -11.55
CA ASP A 263 -21.48 -10.39 -12.76
C ASP A 263 -20.03 -9.84 -12.76
N GLN A 264 -19.81 -8.71 -12.09
CA GLN A 264 -18.49 -8.08 -11.92
C GLN A 264 -17.79 -8.54 -10.63
N ALA A 265 -18.56 -8.96 -9.62
CA ALA A 265 -18.07 -9.30 -8.29
C ALA A 265 -17.10 -10.49 -8.28
N VAL A 266 -17.24 -11.44 -9.20
CA VAL A 266 -16.31 -12.58 -9.31
C VAL A 266 -14.92 -12.12 -9.78
N THR A 267 -14.86 -11.28 -10.81
CA THR A 267 -13.61 -10.70 -11.29
C THR A 267 -12.96 -9.81 -10.23
N ALA A 268 -13.75 -8.95 -9.60
CA ALA A 268 -13.30 -8.11 -8.49
C ALA A 268 -12.79 -8.93 -7.29
N GLY A 269 -13.49 -10.01 -6.95
CA GLY A 269 -13.08 -10.96 -5.93
C GLY A 269 -11.72 -11.56 -6.26
N SER A 270 -11.51 -11.99 -7.51
CA SER A 270 -10.21 -12.50 -7.96
C SER A 270 -9.08 -11.47 -7.77
N LEU A 271 -9.31 -10.19 -8.06
CA LEU A 271 -8.32 -9.13 -7.81
C LEU A 271 -8.01 -8.98 -6.31
N MET A 272 -9.02 -9.03 -5.43
CA MET A 272 -8.82 -9.03 -3.98
C MET A 272 -8.08 -10.29 -3.48
N GLY A 273 -8.34 -11.44 -4.11
CA GLY A 273 -7.62 -12.68 -3.87
C GLY A 273 -6.14 -12.54 -4.24
N THR A 274 -5.84 -12.04 -5.44
CA THR A 274 -4.47 -11.71 -5.88
C THR A 274 -3.80 -10.74 -4.91
N LYS A 275 -4.49 -9.66 -4.52
CA LYS A 275 -3.99 -8.68 -3.55
C LYS A 275 -3.54 -9.35 -2.24
N THR A 276 -4.40 -10.20 -1.67
CA THR A 276 -4.17 -10.78 -0.35
C THR A 276 -3.09 -11.86 -0.39
N VAL A 277 -3.08 -12.72 -1.42
CA VAL A 277 -2.13 -13.83 -1.56
C VAL A 277 -0.76 -13.33 -2.02
N LEU A 278 -0.74 -12.47 -3.03
CA LEU A 278 0.46 -11.93 -3.63
C LEU A 278 0.74 -10.53 -3.07
N ASN A 279 0.18 -9.49 -3.67
CA ASN A 279 0.22 -8.12 -3.16
C ASN A 279 -0.66 -7.22 -4.05
N GLU A 280 -0.87 -6.01 -3.57
CA GLU A 280 -1.63 -4.97 -4.24
C GLU A 280 -0.97 -4.51 -5.55
N LEU A 281 0.36 -4.50 -5.66
CA LEU A 281 1.04 -4.15 -6.92
C LEU A 281 0.67 -5.10 -8.07
N ILE A 282 0.74 -6.42 -7.84
CA ILE A 282 0.35 -7.41 -8.85
C ILE A 282 -1.14 -7.29 -9.14
N ALA A 283 -1.97 -7.11 -8.12
CA ALA A 283 -3.41 -6.91 -8.31
C ALA A 283 -3.72 -5.66 -9.17
N TYR A 284 -2.99 -4.55 -8.97
CA TYR A 284 -3.14 -3.34 -9.80
C TYR A 284 -2.63 -3.53 -11.23
N VAL A 285 -1.57 -4.33 -11.44
CA VAL A 285 -1.09 -4.69 -12.77
C VAL A 285 -2.09 -5.60 -13.50
N ASP A 286 -2.72 -6.55 -12.80
CA ASP A 286 -3.77 -7.39 -13.38
C ASP A 286 -5.02 -6.56 -13.66
N PHE A 287 -5.36 -5.64 -12.77
CA PHE A 287 -6.46 -4.70 -12.95
C PHE A 287 -6.23 -3.79 -14.16
N SER A 288 -5.02 -3.27 -14.36
CA SER A 288 -4.69 -2.39 -15.49
C SER A 288 -4.79 -3.08 -16.86
N LYS A 289 -4.74 -4.41 -16.88
CA LYS A 289 -4.82 -5.25 -18.08
C LYS A 289 -6.23 -5.79 -18.36
N LEU A 290 -7.21 -5.55 -17.48
CA LEU A 290 -8.56 -6.02 -17.74
C LEU A 290 -9.13 -5.38 -19.01
N PRO A 291 -9.89 -6.14 -19.83
CA PRO A 291 -10.63 -5.58 -20.94
C PRO A 291 -11.55 -4.44 -20.45
N PRO A 292 -11.70 -3.35 -21.23
CA PRO A 292 -12.48 -2.18 -20.80
C PRO A 292 -13.91 -2.53 -20.32
N ASP A 293 -14.58 -3.49 -20.93
CA ASP A 293 -15.99 -3.77 -20.59
C ASP A 293 -16.17 -4.71 -19.39
N THR A 294 -15.07 -5.12 -18.73
CA THR A 294 -15.10 -6.09 -17.62
C THR A 294 -15.63 -5.50 -16.33
N LEU A 295 -15.27 -4.25 -16.03
CA LEU A 295 -15.69 -3.51 -14.86
C LEU A 295 -16.16 -2.12 -15.30
N ASP A 296 -17.38 -1.76 -14.93
CA ASP A 296 -17.91 -0.43 -15.20
C ASP A 296 -17.14 0.66 -14.42
N PRO A 297 -17.25 1.94 -14.79
CA PRO A 297 -16.49 3.01 -14.13
C PRO A 297 -16.68 3.09 -12.62
N ARG A 298 -17.88 2.77 -12.11
CA ARG A 298 -18.18 2.77 -10.67
C ARG A 298 -17.47 1.61 -9.97
N SER A 299 -17.55 0.41 -10.52
CA SER A 299 -16.85 -0.76 -10.00
C SER A 299 -15.34 -0.60 -10.03
N ARG A 300 -14.78 0.02 -11.08
CA ARG A 300 -13.35 0.36 -11.16
C ARG A 300 -12.93 1.27 -10.02
N LEU A 301 -13.75 2.28 -9.74
CA LEU A 301 -13.48 3.22 -8.67
C LEU A 301 -13.55 2.54 -7.29
N ILE A 302 -14.60 1.75 -7.01
CA ILE A 302 -14.69 0.96 -5.77
C ILE A 302 -13.46 0.08 -5.60
N MET A 303 -13.02 -0.59 -6.66
CA MET A 303 -11.87 -1.49 -6.65
C MET A 303 -10.53 -0.76 -6.44
N LEU A 304 -10.38 0.47 -6.94
CA LEU A 304 -9.21 1.30 -6.63
C LEU A 304 -9.07 1.45 -5.11
N TYR A 305 -10.13 1.82 -4.41
CA TYR A 305 -10.11 2.02 -2.96
C TYR A 305 -10.02 0.70 -2.18
N ALA A 306 -10.74 -0.34 -2.60
CA ALA A 306 -10.71 -1.66 -1.95
C ALA A 306 -9.34 -2.33 -2.05
N MET A 307 -8.57 -2.07 -3.11
CA MET A 307 -7.21 -2.59 -3.26
C MET A 307 -6.13 -1.69 -2.63
N CYS A 308 -6.47 -0.46 -2.26
CA CYS A 308 -5.51 0.54 -1.78
C CYS A 308 -5.10 0.27 -0.32
N GLY A 309 -4.28 -0.76 -0.11
CA GLY A 309 -3.66 -1.02 1.19
C GLY A 309 -2.73 -2.23 1.15
N PHE A 310 -1.74 -2.23 2.03
CA PHE A 310 -0.71 -3.26 2.14
C PHE A 310 -1.15 -4.57 2.82
N ALA A 311 -2.44 -4.78 3.07
CA ALA A 311 -2.95 -6.00 3.71
C ALA A 311 -2.74 -7.27 2.86
N ASN A 312 -1.58 -7.91 3.02
CA ASN A 312 -1.18 -9.16 2.36
C ASN A 312 -0.09 -9.90 3.15
N PHE A 313 0.23 -11.13 2.77
CA PHE A 313 1.21 -11.96 3.49
C PHE A 313 2.66 -11.46 3.38
N ALA A 314 3.05 -10.83 2.28
CA ALA A 314 4.40 -10.27 2.13
C ALA A 314 4.61 -9.08 3.06
N SER A 315 3.66 -8.15 3.08
CA SER A 315 3.64 -7.00 3.99
C SER A 315 3.59 -7.45 5.46
N LEU A 316 2.94 -8.57 5.78
CA LEU A 316 2.96 -9.12 7.13
C LEU A 316 4.39 -9.48 7.58
N GLY A 317 5.17 -10.12 6.71
CA GLY A 317 6.58 -10.40 6.99
C GLY A 317 7.38 -9.11 7.24
N ILE A 318 7.16 -8.09 6.41
CA ILE A 318 7.81 -6.77 6.55
C ILE A 318 7.40 -6.09 7.86
N MET A 319 6.12 -6.11 8.22
CA MET A 319 5.59 -5.54 9.46
C MET A 319 6.22 -6.19 10.70
N ILE A 320 6.20 -7.52 10.74
CA ILE A 320 6.75 -8.29 11.86
C ILE A 320 8.25 -8.02 12.00
N GLY A 321 8.98 -7.99 10.88
CA GLY A 321 10.41 -7.66 10.86
C GLY A 321 10.67 -6.25 11.36
N GLY A 322 10.00 -5.24 10.80
CA GLY A 322 10.19 -3.83 11.13
C GLY A 322 9.83 -3.51 12.58
N LEU A 323 8.60 -3.83 13.01
CA LEU A 323 8.16 -3.58 14.38
C LEU A 323 8.93 -4.45 15.39
N GLY A 324 9.29 -5.68 15.02
CA GLY A 324 10.07 -6.57 15.88
C GLY A 324 11.50 -6.08 16.13
N VAL A 325 12.09 -5.31 15.21
CA VAL A 325 13.39 -4.64 15.45
C VAL A 325 13.22 -3.38 16.31
N MET A 326 12.10 -2.67 16.17
CA MET A 326 11.84 -1.45 16.94
C MET A 326 11.45 -1.72 18.39
N ALA A 327 10.69 -2.79 18.64
CA ALA A 327 10.20 -3.21 19.95
C ALA A 327 10.42 -4.73 20.14
N PRO A 328 11.69 -5.18 20.30
CA PRO A 328 12.04 -6.60 20.37
C PRO A 328 11.34 -7.35 21.51
N GLU A 329 11.09 -6.68 22.63
CA GLU A 329 10.34 -7.20 23.78
C GLU A 329 8.86 -7.46 23.50
N ARG A 330 8.29 -6.87 22.43
CA ARG A 330 6.89 -7.05 22.01
C ARG A 330 6.73 -8.02 20.85
N ARG A 331 7.80 -8.68 20.39
CA ARG A 331 7.81 -9.50 19.18
C ARG A 331 6.77 -10.62 19.18
N GLU A 332 6.56 -11.29 20.31
CA GLU A 332 5.54 -12.34 20.43
C GLU A 332 4.12 -11.79 20.24
N GLU A 333 3.84 -10.61 20.79
CA GLU A 333 2.54 -9.96 20.65
C GLU A 333 2.30 -9.48 19.21
N ILE A 334 3.31 -8.89 18.57
CA ILE A 334 3.27 -8.49 17.16
C ILE A 334 2.95 -9.70 16.28
N ASN A 335 3.62 -10.84 16.52
CA ASN A 335 3.33 -12.08 15.79
C ASN A 335 1.89 -12.57 16.00
N ALA A 336 1.41 -12.54 17.24
CA ALA A 336 0.05 -12.97 17.57
C ALA A 336 -1.05 -12.08 16.95
N LEU A 337 -0.75 -10.80 16.72
CA LEU A 337 -1.63 -9.84 16.06
C LEU A 337 -1.51 -9.83 14.54
N GLY A 338 -0.45 -10.43 13.98
CA GLY A 338 -0.10 -10.35 12.57
C GLY A 338 -1.18 -10.81 11.59
N LEU A 339 -1.78 -11.98 11.80
CA LEU A 339 -2.88 -12.43 10.93
C LEU A 339 -4.12 -11.55 11.08
N LYS A 340 -4.38 -11.03 12.29
CA LYS A 340 -5.49 -10.10 12.53
C LYS A 340 -5.27 -8.77 11.81
N SER A 341 -4.03 -8.32 11.65
CA SER A 341 -3.75 -7.06 10.96
C SER A 341 -3.98 -7.14 9.45
N ILE A 342 -3.79 -8.31 8.83
CA ILE A 342 -4.22 -8.53 7.44
C ILE A 342 -5.74 -8.39 7.33
N VAL A 343 -6.48 -9.05 8.23
CA VAL A 343 -7.96 -8.99 8.22
C VAL A 343 -8.45 -7.57 8.46
N SER A 344 -7.92 -6.87 9.47
CA SER A 344 -8.32 -5.50 9.77
C SER A 344 -7.97 -4.54 8.62
N GLY A 345 -6.77 -4.62 8.05
CA GLY A 345 -6.38 -3.82 6.90
C GLY A 345 -7.27 -4.06 5.68
N THR A 346 -7.58 -5.32 5.36
CA THR A 346 -8.50 -5.65 4.27
C THR A 346 -9.90 -5.09 4.53
N LEU A 347 -10.46 -5.28 5.73
CA LEU A 347 -11.76 -4.73 6.10
C LEU A 347 -11.78 -3.20 6.02
N THR A 348 -10.70 -2.53 6.44
CA THR A 348 -10.56 -1.07 6.29
C THR A 348 -10.62 -0.65 4.83
N THR A 349 -9.87 -1.30 3.94
CA THR A 349 -9.93 -0.98 2.51
C THR A 349 -11.29 -1.30 1.88
N CYS A 350 -11.94 -2.39 2.31
CA CYS A 350 -13.29 -2.72 1.86
C CYS A 350 -14.32 -1.70 2.33
N LEU A 351 -14.19 -1.20 3.56
CA LEU A 351 -15.03 -0.13 4.09
C LEU A 351 -14.87 1.15 3.25
N MET A 352 -13.63 1.53 2.91
CA MET A 352 -13.39 2.66 2.01
C MET A 352 -14.03 2.44 0.63
N GLY A 353 -13.88 1.25 0.05
CA GLY A 353 -14.53 0.87 -1.20
C GLY A 353 -16.05 0.99 -1.13
N ALA A 354 -16.68 0.50 -0.06
CA ALA A 354 -18.12 0.60 0.15
C ALA A 354 -18.59 2.05 0.30
N VAL A 355 -17.87 2.89 1.05
CA VAL A 355 -18.17 4.32 1.18
C VAL A 355 -18.15 5.01 -0.17
N VAL A 356 -17.12 4.74 -0.99
CA VAL A 356 -17.03 5.29 -2.34
C VAL A 356 -18.17 4.76 -3.22
N GLY A 357 -18.51 3.48 -3.12
CA GLY A 357 -19.64 2.88 -3.84
C GLY A 357 -20.99 3.53 -3.53
N VAL A 358 -21.17 4.07 -2.32
CA VAL A 358 -22.38 4.84 -1.94
C VAL A 358 -22.36 6.25 -2.53
N LEU A 359 -21.19 6.87 -2.69
CA LEU A 359 -21.04 8.24 -3.16
C LEU A 359 -20.97 8.38 -4.69
N SER A 360 -20.69 7.26 -5.40
CA SER A 360 -20.41 7.19 -6.84
C SER A 360 -21.63 6.93 -7.71
#